data_AF-A0A957SL44-F1
#
_entry.id   AF-A0A957SL44-F1
#
_cell.length_a   1.000
_cell.length_b   1.000
_cell.length_c   1.000
_cell.angle_alpha   90.00
_cell.angle_beta   90.00
_cell.angle_gamma   90.00
#
_symmetry.space_group_name_H-M   'P 1'
#
loop_
_entity.id
_entity.type
_entity.pdbx_description
1 polymer ?
#
loop_
_entity_poly.entity_id
_entity_poly.type
_entity_poly.pdbx_seq_one_letter_code
_entity_poly.pdbx_strand_id
1 'polypeptide(L)'
;GALAPALPGKLMAGSADPIWLNIYRGTWPQTGKPSQVTVFLVGGTGGRAVKDGLNTTGFPSGVAGVPAEVIETLAPVVQMQRTLRTDSGGAGQFRGGLGQATQMRYRGADQWSVSPMVDRTQFVAQGLEGGQPGALGEFKINGENHQPKMVYWMEPDTTVDLNPPGGGGYGAPCQRDPQHVLADVVNGYVSIEGAARDYGVVIRFTGELDSLVRLPEHYAVDAAATQELRSTCE
;
A
#
# COMPACT_ATOMS: atom_id res chain seq x y z
N GLY A 1 9.03 13.72 13.16
CA GLY A 1 9.58 13.53 14.52
C GLY A 1 10.24 14.78 15.03
N ALA A 2 11.55 14.95 14.81
CA ALA A 2 12.35 16.01 15.44
C ALA A 2 11.86 17.45 15.19
N LEU A 3 11.35 17.75 13.99
CA LEU A 3 10.85 19.10 13.65
C LEU A 3 9.41 19.35 14.14
N ALA A 4 8.68 18.33 14.60
CA ALA A 4 7.26 18.47 14.94
C ALA A 4 7.01 19.48 16.07
N PRO A 5 7.81 19.50 17.16
CA PRO A 5 7.64 20.51 18.20
C PRO A 5 7.89 21.95 17.73
N ALA A 6 8.73 22.13 16.70
CA ALA A 6 9.09 23.45 16.18
C ALA A 6 8.13 23.96 15.09
N LEU A 7 7.43 23.05 14.39
CA LEU A 7 6.56 23.37 13.26
C LEU A 7 5.23 22.59 13.34
N PRO A 8 4.45 22.77 14.43
CA PRO A 8 3.16 22.10 14.58
C PRO A 8 2.21 22.50 13.44
N GLY A 9 1.38 21.57 12.97
CA GLY A 9 0.41 21.87 11.90
C GLY A 9 1.01 22.07 10.50
N LYS A 10 2.33 21.91 10.32
CA LYS A 10 3.02 22.20 9.04
C LYS A 10 3.72 21.01 8.41
N LEU A 11 3.88 19.91 9.15
CA LEU A 11 4.64 18.75 8.70
C LEU A 11 3.73 17.69 8.07
N MET A 12 4.39 16.78 7.36
CA MET A 12 3.82 15.51 6.91
C MET A 12 4.17 14.42 7.94
N ALA A 13 3.28 13.45 8.12
CA ALA A 13 3.58 12.20 8.83
C ALA A 13 4.68 11.39 8.11
N GLY A 14 5.17 10.33 8.75
CA GLY A 14 6.16 9.44 8.13
C GLY A 14 5.65 8.86 6.81
N SER A 15 6.49 8.84 5.78
CA SER A 15 6.14 8.21 4.50
C SER A 15 6.66 6.78 4.47
N ALA A 16 6.33 6.05 3.41
CA ALA A 16 7.03 4.84 3.05
C ALA A 16 8.55 5.07 3.09
N ASP A 17 9.00 6.19 2.54
CA ASP A 17 10.38 6.71 2.41
C ASP A 17 11.19 6.14 1.22
N PRO A 18 11.51 4.83 1.12
CA PRO A 18 12.31 4.34 0.01
C PRO A 18 11.45 4.01 -1.20
N ILE A 19 12.02 4.29 -2.37
CA ILE A 19 11.64 3.63 -3.60
C ILE A 19 12.24 2.22 -3.54
N TRP A 20 11.40 1.20 -3.54
CA TRP A 20 11.82 -0.18 -3.54
C TRP A 20 12.39 -0.54 -4.90
N LEU A 21 13.65 -0.96 -4.93
CA LEU A 21 14.34 -1.39 -6.13
C LEU A 21 14.41 -2.92 -6.14
N ASN A 22 13.93 -3.54 -7.20
CA ASN A 22 13.90 -4.99 -7.33
C ASN A 22 14.50 -5.39 -8.65
N ILE A 23 15.55 -6.22 -8.61
CA ILE A 23 16.23 -6.68 -9.82
C ILE A 23 15.79 -8.12 -10.08
N TYR A 24 15.14 -8.33 -11.22
CA TYR A 24 14.78 -9.66 -11.71
C TYR A 24 15.79 -10.11 -12.76
N ARG A 25 16.20 -11.37 -12.68
CA ARG A 25 17.09 -12.00 -13.67
C ARG A 25 16.55 -13.35 -14.08
N GLY A 26 16.73 -13.66 -15.35
CA GLY A 26 16.36 -14.96 -15.92
C GLY A 26 16.71 -15.03 -17.39
N THR A 27 16.10 -15.97 -18.10
CA THR A 27 16.40 -16.30 -19.49
C THR A 27 15.15 -16.23 -20.34
N TRP A 28 15.25 -15.63 -21.53
CA TRP A 28 14.15 -15.58 -22.48
C TRP A 28 13.84 -16.97 -23.06
N PRO A 29 12.61 -17.50 -22.93
CA PRO A 29 12.30 -18.87 -23.36
C PRO A 29 12.45 -19.09 -24.86
N GLN A 30 12.16 -18.06 -25.66
CA GLN A 30 12.18 -18.14 -27.12
C GLN A 30 13.60 -18.07 -27.69
N THR A 31 14.55 -17.46 -26.98
CA THR A 31 15.88 -17.15 -27.53
C THR A 31 17.04 -17.73 -26.73
N GLY A 32 16.80 -18.20 -25.50
CA GLY A 32 17.83 -18.63 -24.57
C GLY A 32 18.75 -17.49 -24.08
N LYS A 33 18.46 -16.23 -24.42
CA LYS A 33 19.29 -15.09 -24.02
C LYS A 33 19.04 -14.68 -22.56
N PRO A 34 20.07 -14.31 -21.80
CA PRO A 34 19.90 -13.77 -20.46
C PRO A 34 19.16 -12.43 -20.51
N SER A 35 18.46 -12.14 -19.42
CA SER A 35 17.66 -10.94 -19.24
C SER A 35 17.84 -10.41 -17.81
N GLN A 36 17.76 -9.09 -17.68
CA GLN A 36 17.72 -8.43 -16.39
C GLN A 36 16.81 -7.21 -16.51
N VAL A 37 15.90 -7.03 -15.55
CA VAL A 37 15.10 -5.81 -15.43
C VAL A 37 15.13 -5.30 -14.00
N THR A 38 15.22 -3.99 -13.85
CA THR A 38 15.07 -3.31 -12.56
C THR A 38 13.67 -2.70 -12.51
N VAL A 39 12.89 -3.10 -11.50
CA VAL A 39 11.54 -2.60 -11.27
C VAL A 39 11.52 -1.77 -10.00
N PHE A 40 11.01 -0.55 -10.12
CA PHE A 40 10.81 0.37 -9.00
C PHE A 40 9.35 0.30 -8.54
N LEU A 41 9.16 0.10 -7.24
CA LEU A 41 7.87 0.13 -6.57
C LEU A 41 7.89 1.20 -5.48
N VAL A 42 6.73 1.81 -5.25
CA VAL A 42 6.60 2.94 -4.33
C VAL A 42 5.44 2.72 -3.37
N GLY A 43 5.68 3.00 -2.09
CA GLY A 43 4.66 3.00 -1.07
C GLY A 43 3.88 4.32 -1.01
N GLY A 44 3.10 4.49 0.04
CA GLY A 44 2.32 5.71 0.26
C GLY A 44 3.09 6.81 0.99
N THR A 45 2.74 8.07 0.72
CA THR A 45 3.29 9.20 1.48
C THR A 45 2.55 9.39 2.80
N GLY A 46 3.15 10.08 3.78
CA GLY A 46 2.44 10.42 5.01
C GLY A 46 1.25 11.36 4.78
N GLY A 47 0.26 11.28 5.67
CA GLY A 47 -0.80 12.28 5.77
C GLY A 47 -0.21 13.66 6.07
N ARG A 48 -0.84 14.70 5.53
CA ARG A 48 -0.44 16.11 5.73
C ARG A 48 -1.44 16.77 6.66
N ALA A 49 -1.03 17.88 7.28
CA ALA A 49 -1.87 18.67 8.18
C ALA A 49 -3.21 19.16 7.60
N VAL A 50 -3.37 19.10 6.28
CA VAL A 50 -4.57 19.60 5.57
C VAL A 50 -5.12 18.62 4.53
N LYS A 51 -4.42 17.51 4.24
CA LYS A 51 -4.75 16.61 3.12
C LYS A 51 -4.19 15.21 3.34
N ASP A 52 -4.89 14.20 2.83
CA ASP A 52 -4.41 12.82 2.81
C ASP A 52 -3.05 12.68 2.09
N GLY A 53 -2.32 11.63 2.43
CA GLY A 53 -1.11 11.22 1.73
C GLY A 53 -1.44 10.69 0.34
N LEU A 54 -0.47 10.83 -0.57
CA LEU A 54 -0.58 10.31 -1.93
C LEU A 54 -0.38 8.80 -1.90
N ASN A 55 -1.33 8.07 -2.47
CA ASN A 55 -1.21 6.62 -2.65
C ASN A 55 -0.07 6.33 -3.62
N THR A 56 0.79 5.36 -3.29
CA THR A 56 1.77 4.76 -4.19
C THR A 56 2.57 5.78 -5.02
N THR A 57 3.13 6.78 -4.32
CA THR A 57 3.83 7.90 -4.95
C THR A 57 5.20 8.05 -4.32
N GLY A 58 6.25 7.94 -5.13
CA GLY A 58 7.61 8.22 -4.67
C GLY A 58 7.75 9.71 -4.35
N PHE A 59 7.86 10.06 -3.08
CA PHE A 59 8.10 11.43 -2.63
C PHE A 59 9.52 11.53 -2.05
N PRO A 60 10.29 12.61 -2.32
CA PRO A 60 9.91 13.83 -3.04
C PRO A 60 10.10 13.77 -4.57
N SER A 61 10.58 12.65 -5.12
CA SER A 61 10.98 12.56 -6.53
C SER A 61 9.82 12.61 -7.54
N GLY A 62 8.58 12.34 -7.12
CA GLY A 62 7.39 12.32 -7.96
C GLY A 62 7.34 11.16 -8.97
N VAL A 63 8.12 10.10 -8.75
CA VAL A 63 8.27 9.00 -9.71
C VAL A 63 7.00 8.14 -9.76
N ALA A 64 6.50 7.91 -10.98
CA ALA A 64 5.43 6.96 -11.27
C ALA A 64 6.01 5.57 -11.58
N GLY A 65 5.26 4.51 -11.29
CA GLY A 65 5.69 3.15 -11.59
C GLY A 65 5.60 2.81 -13.08
N VAL A 66 6.49 1.95 -13.55
CA VAL A 66 6.56 1.48 -14.95
C VAL A 66 5.31 0.65 -15.31
N PRO A 67 4.70 0.79 -16.50
CA PRO A 67 3.58 -0.05 -16.93
C PRO A 67 3.93 -1.54 -16.95
N ALA A 68 2.94 -2.39 -16.67
CA ALA A 68 3.15 -3.84 -16.63
C ALA A 68 3.64 -4.36 -17.99
N GLU A 69 3.04 -3.89 -19.09
CA GLU A 69 3.39 -4.30 -20.45
C GLU A 69 4.85 -4.02 -20.79
N VAL A 70 5.40 -2.92 -20.27
CA VAL A 70 6.82 -2.58 -20.47
C VAL A 70 7.71 -3.54 -19.68
N ILE A 71 7.36 -3.86 -18.43
CA ILE A 71 8.12 -4.81 -17.60
C ILE A 71 8.14 -6.19 -18.28
N GLU A 72 6.97 -6.68 -18.71
CA GLU A 72 6.80 -8.00 -19.33
C GLU A 72 7.38 -8.12 -20.75
N THR A 73 7.63 -6.98 -21.39
CA THR A 73 8.35 -6.91 -22.67
C THR A 73 9.87 -6.98 -22.47
N LEU A 74 10.39 -6.40 -21.37
CA LEU A 74 11.82 -6.30 -21.11
C LEU A 74 12.40 -7.52 -20.39
N ALA A 75 11.58 -8.31 -19.71
CA ALA A 75 12.00 -9.52 -19.03
C ALA A 75 10.94 -10.63 -19.07
N PRO A 76 11.33 -11.91 -18.93
CA PRO A 76 10.45 -13.08 -18.85
C PRO A 76 9.71 -13.19 -17.51
N VAL A 77 9.20 -12.07 -17.00
CA VAL A 77 8.32 -12.01 -15.83
C VAL A 77 6.92 -11.58 -16.28
N VAL A 78 5.91 -11.89 -15.47
CA VAL A 78 4.50 -11.51 -15.65
C VAL A 78 4.00 -10.89 -14.35
N GLN A 79 3.40 -9.72 -14.45
CA GLN A 79 2.81 -9.03 -13.29
C GLN A 79 1.37 -9.51 -13.10
N MET A 80 1.21 -10.52 -12.25
CA MET A 80 -0.08 -11.14 -11.95
C MET A 80 -1.03 -10.22 -11.19
N GLN A 81 -0.47 -9.32 -10.38
CA GLN A 81 -1.24 -8.37 -9.57
C GLN A 81 -0.52 -7.03 -9.46
N ARG A 82 -1.31 -5.96 -9.54
CA ARG A 82 -0.91 -4.62 -9.11
C ARG A 82 -2.12 -3.83 -8.63
N THR A 83 -2.29 -3.75 -7.32
CA THR A 83 -3.42 -3.06 -6.70
C THR A 83 -2.94 -2.13 -5.61
N LEU A 84 -3.77 -1.15 -5.24
CA LEU A 84 -3.63 -0.50 -3.95
C LEU A 84 -3.85 -1.55 -2.85
N ARG A 85 -3.08 -1.44 -1.76
CA ARG A 85 -3.25 -2.32 -0.60
C ARG A 85 -4.21 -1.66 0.39
N THR A 86 -5.48 -2.06 0.35
CA THR A 86 -6.54 -1.59 1.26
C THR A 86 -6.06 -1.66 2.72
N ASP A 87 -6.43 -0.67 3.52
CA ASP A 87 -6.06 -0.51 4.94
C ASP A 87 -4.55 -0.34 5.22
N SER A 88 -3.71 -0.21 4.19
CA SER A 88 -2.27 -0.07 4.44
C SER A 88 -1.84 1.34 4.84
N GLY A 89 -2.62 2.36 4.48
CA GLY A 89 -2.37 3.74 4.87
C GLY A 89 -2.76 3.97 6.33
N GLY A 90 -1.88 4.58 7.11
CA GLY A 90 -2.13 4.85 8.53
C GLY A 90 -3.35 5.76 8.71
N ALA A 91 -4.22 5.37 9.63
CA ALA A 91 -5.44 6.12 9.92
C ALA A 91 -5.11 7.47 10.59
N GLY A 92 -5.89 8.49 10.26
CA GLY A 92 -5.79 9.82 10.88
C GLY A 92 -6.92 10.70 10.40
N GLN A 93 -7.02 11.92 10.94
CA GLN A 93 -7.88 12.95 10.36
C GLN A 93 -7.61 13.08 8.85
N PHE A 94 -6.32 13.06 8.50
CA PHE A 94 -5.84 12.86 7.13
C PHE A 94 -5.09 11.53 7.03
N ARG A 95 -5.59 10.65 6.17
CA ARG A 95 -5.10 9.28 5.98
C ARG A 95 -3.71 9.30 5.35
N GLY A 96 -2.82 8.40 5.78
CA GLY A 96 -1.58 8.12 5.08
C GLY A 96 -1.84 7.46 3.71
N GLY A 97 -1.03 7.76 2.71
CA GLY A 97 -1.13 7.14 1.39
C GLY A 97 -1.05 5.61 1.49
N LEU A 98 -1.80 4.91 0.63
CA LEU A 98 -1.74 3.46 0.54
C LEU A 98 -0.44 2.99 -0.11
N GLY A 99 0.02 1.83 0.35
CA GLY A 99 1.01 1.02 -0.35
C GLY A 99 0.42 0.23 -1.51
N GLN A 100 1.20 -0.69 -2.05
CA GLN A 100 0.81 -1.57 -3.16
C GLN A 100 0.77 -3.01 -2.71
N ALA A 101 -0.07 -3.81 -3.37
CA ALA A 101 0.07 -5.25 -3.44
C ALA A 101 0.47 -5.62 -4.86
N THR A 102 1.62 -6.27 -5.03
CA THR A 102 2.11 -6.71 -6.33
C THR A 102 2.58 -8.15 -6.27
N GLN A 103 2.31 -8.89 -7.34
CA GLN A 103 2.77 -10.27 -7.49
C GLN A 103 3.40 -10.44 -8.86
N MET A 104 4.60 -11.01 -8.88
CA MET A 104 5.34 -11.36 -10.09
C MET A 104 5.49 -12.87 -10.18
N ARG A 105 5.37 -13.40 -11.39
CA ARG A 105 5.71 -14.79 -11.74
C ARG A 105 6.71 -14.80 -12.89
N TYR A 106 7.50 -15.85 -13.00
CA TYR A 106 8.37 -16.10 -14.14
C TYR A 106 7.67 -16.91 -15.24
N ARG A 107 7.95 -16.57 -16.50
CA ARG A 107 7.37 -17.26 -17.67
C ARG A 107 8.36 -18.17 -18.40
N GLY A 108 9.59 -18.30 -17.89
CA GLY A 108 10.56 -19.23 -18.43
C GLY A 108 10.59 -20.57 -17.71
N ALA A 109 11.47 -21.46 -18.16
CA ALA A 109 11.58 -22.84 -17.67
C ALA A 109 12.83 -23.09 -16.82
N ASP A 110 13.79 -22.17 -16.81
CA ASP A 110 15.01 -22.26 -16.01
C ASP A 110 14.89 -21.51 -14.68
N GLN A 111 15.84 -21.68 -13.78
CA GLN A 111 15.92 -20.85 -12.57
C GLN A 111 15.98 -19.36 -12.91
N TRP A 112 15.37 -18.58 -12.04
CA TRP A 112 15.35 -17.13 -12.09
C TRP A 112 15.67 -16.57 -10.71
N SER A 113 15.95 -15.28 -10.64
CA SER A 113 16.22 -14.66 -9.34
C SER A 113 15.57 -13.31 -9.16
N VAL A 114 15.34 -12.98 -7.89
CA VAL A 114 14.99 -11.64 -7.44
C VAL A 114 16.04 -11.17 -6.44
N SER A 115 16.49 -9.92 -6.60
CA SER A 115 17.30 -9.20 -5.65
C SER A 115 16.49 -7.99 -5.17
N PRO A 116 15.67 -8.14 -4.11
CA PRO A 116 14.99 -7.03 -3.48
C PRO A 116 16.00 -6.14 -2.73
N MET A 117 15.82 -4.83 -2.85
CA MET A 117 16.40 -3.83 -1.97
C MET A 117 15.24 -3.04 -1.37
N VAL A 118 14.62 -3.65 -0.36
CA VAL A 118 13.39 -3.16 0.23
C VAL A 118 13.56 -2.88 1.73
N ASP A 119 12.73 -1.98 2.24
CA ASP A 119 12.83 -1.40 3.59
C ASP A 119 11.43 -1.26 4.19
N ARG A 120 11.32 -0.85 5.47
CA ARG A 120 10.04 -0.77 6.20
C ARG A 120 9.32 -2.12 6.39
N THR A 121 10.06 -3.22 6.35
CA THR A 121 9.51 -4.57 6.64
C THR A 121 9.49 -4.91 8.14
N GLN A 122 10.16 -4.09 8.97
CA GLN A 122 10.19 -4.24 10.43
C GLN A 122 9.75 -2.96 11.16
N PHE A 123 10.03 -1.79 10.58
CA PHE A 123 9.72 -0.49 11.20
C PHE A 123 8.69 0.29 10.39
N VAL A 124 7.52 0.54 10.98
CA VAL A 124 6.39 1.24 10.35
C VAL A 124 6.67 2.72 10.07
N ALA A 125 6.03 3.25 9.03
CA ALA A 125 5.92 4.68 8.83
C ALA A 125 5.06 5.28 9.96
N GLN A 126 5.67 6.09 10.82
CA GLN A 126 5.00 6.61 12.02
C GLN A 126 3.97 7.68 11.64
N GLY A 127 2.83 7.65 12.33
CA GLY A 127 1.86 8.73 12.26
C GLY A 127 2.35 10.00 12.95
N LEU A 128 1.57 11.07 12.87
CA LEU A 128 1.89 12.37 13.44
C LEU A 128 0.65 13.02 14.07
N GLU A 129 0.84 13.75 15.17
CA GLU A 129 -0.22 14.49 15.87
C GLU A 129 -1.46 13.63 16.18
N GLY A 130 -1.27 12.39 16.62
CA GLY A 130 -2.35 11.44 16.94
C GLY A 130 -2.76 10.52 15.79
N GLY A 131 -2.15 10.67 14.61
CA GLY A 131 -2.29 9.72 13.51
C GLY A 131 -1.63 8.37 13.81
N GLN A 132 -2.19 7.31 13.25
CA GLN A 132 -1.75 5.93 13.40
C GLN A 132 -0.64 5.58 12.39
N PRO A 133 0.21 4.59 12.69
CA PRO A 133 1.24 4.14 11.76
C PRO A 133 0.65 3.48 10.50
N GLY A 134 1.38 3.58 9.39
CA GLY A 134 1.08 2.82 8.18
C GLY A 134 1.52 1.36 8.28
N ALA A 135 0.91 0.48 7.48
CA ALA A 135 1.26 -0.93 7.45
C ALA A 135 2.69 -1.18 6.93
N LEU A 136 3.35 -2.20 7.49
CA LEU A 136 4.68 -2.65 7.07
C LEU A 136 4.72 -3.07 5.60
N GLY A 137 5.89 -2.92 4.99
CA GLY A 137 6.15 -3.52 3.71
C GLY A 137 6.34 -5.03 3.83
N GLU A 138 6.02 -5.78 2.79
CA GLU A 138 6.23 -7.23 2.75
C GLU A 138 7.02 -7.61 1.50
N PHE A 139 7.97 -8.52 1.68
CA PHE A 139 8.61 -9.25 0.60
C PHE A 139 8.37 -10.73 0.85
N LYS A 140 7.62 -11.36 -0.05
CA LYS A 140 7.25 -12.76 0.08
C LYS A 140 7.68 -13.56 -1.14
N ILE A 141 8.10 -14.79 -0.92
CA ILE A 141 8.29 -15.80 -1.96
C ILE A 141 7.32 -16.93 -1.62
N ASN A 142 6.46 -17.31 -2.56
CA ASN A 142 5.40 -18.30 -2.35
C ASN A 142 4.53 -18.01 -1.10
N GLY A 143 4.25 -16.72 -0.84
CA GLY A 143 3.46 -16.27 0.31
C GLY A 143 4.20 -16.21 1.65
N GLU A 144 5.45 -16.68 1.74
CA GLU A 144 6.25 -16.65 2.97
C GLU A 144 7.17 -15.43 3.02
N ASN A 145 7.28 -14.79 4.18
CA ASN A 145 8.16 -13.63 4.36
C ASN A 145 9.64 -14.02 4.28
N HIS A 146 10.43 -13.23 3.55
CA HIS A 146 11.86 -13.46 3.36
C HIS A 146 12.68 -12.22 3.72
N GLN A 147 14.00 -12.37 3.92
CA GLN A 147 14.85 -11.21 4.21
C GLN A 147 14.90 -10.26 3.00
N PRO A 148 14.72 -8.95 3.22
CA PRO A 148 14.45 -7.98 2.16
C PRO A 148 15.66 -7.51 1.35
N LYS A 149 16.87 -7.99 1.66
CA LYS A 149 18.15 -7.48 1.13
C LYS A 149 19.14 -8.61 0.83
N MET A 150 18.66 -9.68 0.20
CA MET A 150 19.46 -10.83 -0.26
C MET A 150 19.03 -11.23 -1.68
N VAL A 151 19.90 -11.93 -2.41
CA VAL A 151 19.55 -12.50 -3.71
C VAL A 151 18.95 -13.89 -3.51
N TYR A 152 17.79 -14.15 -4.12
CA TYR A 152 17.14 -15.45 -4.10
C TYR A 152 17.08 -16.03 -5.51
N TRP A 153 17.68 -17.20 -5.70
CA TRP A 153 17.48 -18.03 -6.88
C TRP A 153 16.32 -18.98 -6.61
N MET A 154 15.42 -19.10 -7.57
CA MET A 154 14.13 -19.74 -7.40
C MET A 154 13.79 -20.59 -8.62
N GLU A 155 12.96 -21.60 -8.38
CA GLU A 155 12.38 -22.43 -9.42
C GLU A 155 11.35 -21.66 -10.27
N PRO A 156 11.07 -22.07 -11.51
CA PRO A 156 10.20 -21.34 -12.44
C PRO A 156 8.79 -21.04 -11.93
N ASP A 157 8.22 -21.95 -11.13
CA ASP A 157 6.84 -21.86 -10.66
C ASP A 157 6.66 -21.02 -9.41
N THR A 158 7.71 -20.35 -8.92
CA THR A 158 7.60 -19.49 -7.75
C THR A 158 6.86 -18.19 -8.05
N THR A 159 6.20 -17.66 -7.03
CA THR A 159 5.64 -16.31 -7.02
C THR A 159 6.43 -15.41 -6.09
N VAL A 160 6.55 -14.14 -6.46
CA VAL A 160 7.21 -13.12 -5.65
C VAL A 160 6.23 -11.99 -5.41
N ASP A 161 5.90 -11.76 -4.13
CA ASP A 161 5.11 -10.60 -3.74
C ASP A 161 6.02 -9.49 -3.21
N LEU A 162 5.79 -8.28 -3.73
CA LEU A 162 6.45 -7.07 -3.27
C LEU A 162 5.38 -6.06 -2.91
N ASN A 163 5.15 -5.89 -1.62
CA ASN A 163 4.08 -5.06 -1.10
C ASN A 163 4.66 -3.86 -0.36
N PRO A 164 4.97 -2.75 -1.06
CA PRO A 164 5.42 -1.51 -0.43
C PRO A 164 4.52 -1.06 0.74
N PRO A 165 5.10 -0.44 1.78
CA PRO A 165 4.37 0.02 2.97
C PRO A 165 3.39 1.15 2.63
N GLY A 166 2.45 1.40 3.54
CA GLY A 166 1.68 2.64 3.55
C GLY A 166 2.39 3.76 4.32
N GLY A 167 1.96 4.99 4.10
CA GLY A 167 2.39 6.14 4.91
C GLY A 167 1.64 6.22 6.24
N GLY A 168 2.20 6.91 7.23
CA GLY A 168 1.52 7.20 8.49
C GLY A 168 0.40 8.22 8.34
N GLY A 169 -0.61 8.14 9.20
CA GLY A 169 -1.71 9.10 9.27
C GLY A 169 -1.33 10.40 9.98
N TYR A 170 -2.12 11.45 9.78
CA TYR A 170 -2.00 12.73 10.46
C TYR A 170 -3.27 13.04 11.24
N GLY A 171 -3.14 13.48 12.49
CA GLY A 171 -4.29 13.86 13.31
C GLY A 171 -5.05 12.65 13.85
N ALA A 172 -5.87 12.84 14.88
CA ALA A 172 -6.65 11.74 15.45
C ALA A 172 -7.66 11.17 14.43
N PRO A 173 -7.73 9.85 14.22
CA PRO A 173 -8.66 9.23 13.26
C PRO A 173 -10.14 9.57 13.48
N CYS A 174 -10.57 9.70 14.73
CA CYS A 174 -11.97 10.02 15.06
C CYS A 174 -12.36 11.46 14.66
N GLN A 175 -11.40 12.33 14.35
CA GLN A 175 -11.64 13.67 13.81
C GLN A 175 -11.85 13.67 12.29
N ARG A 176 -11.64 12.54 11.59
CA ARG A 176 -11.93 12.44 10.16
C ARG A 176 -13.44 12.53 9.93
N ASP A 177 -13.85 13.29 8.92
CA ASP A 177 -15.25 13.35 8.49
C ASP A 177 -15.75 11.96 8.09
N PRO A 178 -16.85 11.43 8.67
CA PRO A 178 -17.43 10.15 8.27
C PRO A 178 -17.72 10.04 6.77
N GLN A 179 -18.03 11.14 6.09
CA GLN A 179 -18.26 11.14 4.63
C GLN A 179 -16.96 10.94 3.85
N HIS A 180 -15.83 11.43 4.36
CA HIS A 180 -14.53 11.11 3.77
C HIS A 180 -14.15 9.64 3.99
N VAL A 181 -14.51 9.06 5.14
CA VAL A 181 -14.32 7.61 5.38
C VAL A 181 -15.20 6.78 4.45
N LEU A 182 -16.48 7.17 4.24
CA LEU A 182 -17.34 6.54 3.25
C LEU A 182 -16.71 6.58 1.85
N ALA A 183 -16.18 7.74 1.44
CA ALA A 183 -15.49 7.87 0.16
C ALA A 183 -14.24 6.97 0.07
N ASP A 184 -13.46 6.84 1.15
CA ASP A 184 -12.34 5.90 1.19
C ASP A 184 -12.79 4.45 1.01
N VAL A 185 -13.93 4.05 1.62
CA VAL A 185 -14.51 2.71 1.48
C VAL A 185 -14.99 2.44 0.06
N VAL A 186 -15.71 3.40 -0.53
CA VAL A 186 -16.19 3.31 -1.92
C VAL A 186 -15.01 3.17 -2.90
N ASN A 187 -13.89 3.86 -2.64
CA ASN A 187 -12.68 3.77 -3.46
C ASN A 187 -11.78 2.55 -3.13
N GLY A 188 -12.16 1.72 -2.15
CA GLY A 188 -11.38 0.56 -1.72
C GLY A 188 -10.07 0.90 -1.00
N TYR A 189 -9.92 2.15 -0.52
CA TYR A 189 -8.74 2.57 0.24
C TYR A 189 -8.79 2.05 1.67
N VAL A 190 -9.99 2.02 2.24
CA VAL A 190 -10.29 1.52 3.58
C VAL A 190 -11.38 0.44 3.43
N SER A 191 -11.30 -0.65 4.19
CA SER A 191 -12.36 -1.66 4.23
C SER A 191 -13.55 -1.21 5.09
N ILE A 192 -14.70 -1.87 4.99
CA ILE A 192 -15.84 -1.59 5.90
C ILE A 192 -15.42 -1.85 7.35
N GLU A 193 -14.67 -2.92 7.57
CA GLU A 193 -14.15 -3.32 8.87
C GLU A 193 -13.09 -2.31 9.37
N GLY A 194 -12.22 -1.84 8.48
CA GLY A 194 -11.23 -0.81 8.77
C GLY A 194 -11.85 0.54 9.11
N ALA A 195 -12.96 0.92 8.46
CA ALA A 195 -13.71 2.13 8.77
C ALA A 195 -14.19 2.14 10.24
N ALA A 196 -14.74 1.02 10.70
CA ALA A 196 -15.19 0.87 12.08
C ALA A 196 -14.01 0.79 13.05
N ARG A 197 -13.03 -0.08 12.78
CA ARG A 197 -11.87 -0.33 13.65
C ARG A 197 -11.01 0.92 13.84
N ASP A 198 -10.67 1.61 12.75
CA ASP A 198 -9.61 2.62 12.76
C ASP A 198 -10.15 4.05 12.87
N TYR A 199 -11.39 4.31 12.42
CA TYR A 199 -11.98 5.66 12.39
C TYR A 199 -13.26 5.80 13.23
N GLY A 200 -13.75 4.70 13.81
CA GLY A 200 -15.02 4.66 14.53
C GLY A 200 -16.23 4.93 13.63
N VAL A 201 -16.14 4.69 12.31
CA VAL A 201 -17.23 4.97 11.36
C VAL A 201 -17.85 3.66 10.89
N VAL A 202 -19.14 3.51 11.12
CA VAL A 202 -19.88 2.31 10.72
C VAL A 202 -20.48 2.54 9.33
N ILE A 203 -20.04 1.74 8.35
CA ILE A 203 -20.56 1.76 6.98
C ILE A 203 -21.44 0.55 6.75
N ARG A 204 -22.66 0.76 6.25
CA ARG A 204 -23.57 -0.30 5.82
C ARG A 204 -23.48 -0.46 4.31
N PHE A 205 -23.37 -1.70 3.84
CA PHE A 205 -23.55 -2.06 2.45
C PHE A 205 -24.96 -2.62 2.25
N THR A 206 -25.69 -2.08 1.27
CA THR A 206 -27.10 -2.41 0.99
C THR A 206 -27.31 -3.06 -0.38
N GLY A 207 -26.24 -3.24 -1.14
CA GLY A 207 -26.28 -3.96 -2.42
C GLY A 207 -26.24 -5.49 -2.23
N GLU A 208 -26.34 -6.21 -3.34
CA GLU A 208 -26.15 -7.66 -3.36
C GLU A 208 -24.68 -8.02 -3.12
N LEU A 209 -24.41 -8.89 -2.15
CA LEU A 209 -23.04 -9.24 -1.72
C LEU A 209 -22.20 -9.85 -2.85
N ASP A 210 -22.83 -10.65 -3.71
CA ASP A 210 -22.20 -11.35 -4.82
C ASP A 210 -22.10 -10.51 -6.11
N SER A 211 -22.58 -9.26 -6.09
CA SER A 211 -22.47 -8.37 -7.24
C SER A 211 -21.01 -8.02 -7.53
N LEU A 212 -20.59 -8.22 -8.79
CA LEU A 212 -19.29 -7.79 -9.30
C LEU A 212 -19.15 -6.26 -9.32
N VAL A 213 -20.26 -5.54 -9.38
CA VAL A 213 -20.29 -4.07 -9.42
C VAL A 213 -20.96 -3.56 -8.14
N ARG A 214 -20.17 -2.86 -7.33
CA ARG A 214 -20.64 -2.21 -6.09
C ARG A 214 -20.62 -0.71 -6.30
N LEU A 215 -21.81 -0.12 -6.47
CA LEU A 215 -21.96 1.30 -6.75
C LEU A 215 -21.88 2.13 -5.46
N PRO A 216 -21.45 3.40 -5.53
CA PRO A 216 -21.37 4.27 -4.36
C PRO A 216 -22.68 4.36 -3.55
N GLU A 217 -23.84 4.38 -4.21
CA GLU A 217 -25.16 4.43 -3.55
C GLU A 217 -25.49 3.19 -2.70
N HIS A 218 -24.76 2.09 -2.88
CA HIS A 218 -24.93 0.90 -2.05
C HIS A 218 -24.29 1.05 -0.67
N TYR A 219 -23.48 2.09 -0.44
CA TYR A 219 -22.78 2.32 0.81
C TYR A 219 -23.36 3.54 1.52
N ALA A 220 -23.63 3.41 2.81
CA ALA A 220 -24.13 4.51 3.64
C ALA A 220 -23.48 4.51 5.03
N VAL A 221 -23.22 5.70 5.55
CA VAL A 221 -22.80 5.88 6.95
C VAL A 221 -24.00 5.61 7.86
N ASP A 222 -23.83 4.72 8.83
CA ASP A 222 -24.74 4.59 9.96
C ASP A 222 -24.40 5.64 11.00
N ALA A 223 -25.13 6.76 10.98
CA ALA A 223 -24.85 7.90 11.84
C ALA A 223 -25.00 7.56 13.34
N ALA A 224 -25.99 6.76 13.72
CA ALA A 224 -26.24 6.41 15.11
C ALA A 224 -25.12 5.50 15.65
N ALA A 225 -24.78 4.44 14.92
CA ALA A 225 -23.70 3.54 15.33
C ALA A 225 -22.32 4.22 15.28
N THR A 226 -22.09 5.13 14.32
CA THR A 226 -20.87 5.94 14.27
C THR A 226 -20.75 6.87 15.48
N GLN A 227 -21.84 7.52 15.90
CA GLN A 227 -21.84 8.38 17.08
C GLN A 227 -21.57 7.58 18.36
N GLU A 228 -22.18 6.40 18.49
CA GLU A 228 -21.93 5.49 19.61
C GLU A 228 -20.47 5.04 19.65
N LEU A 229 -19.92 4.58 18.53
CA LEU A 229 -18.54 4.09 18.45
C LEU A 229 -17.51 5.20 18.68
N ARG A 230 -17.80 6.43 18.26
CA ARG A 230 -16.93 7.59 18.52
C ARG A 230 -17.09 8.17 19.92
N SER A 231 -18.15 7.82 20.66
CA SER A 231 -18.30 8.27 22.05
C SER A 231 -17.22 7.72 22.98
N THR A 232 -16.55 6.63 22.58
CA THR A 232 -15.41 6.03 23.27
C THR A 232 -14.05 6.47 22.73
N CYS A 233 -14.00 7.36 21.73
CA CYS A 233 -12.75 7.96 21.29
C CYS A 233 -12.34 9.06 22.29
N GLU A 234 -11.38 8.76 23.17
CA GLU A 234 -10.66 9.76 23.97
C GLU A 234 -9.59 10.48 23.14
#